data_AF-A0A7C7MNB1-F1
#
_entry.id   AF-A0A7C7MNB1-F1
#
_cell.length_a   1.000
_cell.length_b   1.000
_cell.length_c   1.000
_cell.angle_alpha   90.00
_cell.angle_beta   90.00
_cell.angle_gamma   90.00
#
_symmetry.space_group_name_H-M   'P 1'
#
loop_
_entity.id
_entity.type
_entity.pdbx_description
1 polymer ?
#
loop_
_entity_poly.entity_id
_entity_poly.type
_entity_poly.pdbx_seq_one_letter_code
_entity_poly.pdbx_strand_id
1 'polypeptide(L)'
;MKAEEFLDIAAKQQAITQSQTNQLADVVEKYPYFQAARAIHLKGLKQNHHFSYNAELRKVAAYTTDRRILFDYITSAEFNQHRISSII
;
A
#
# COMPACT_ATOMS: atom_id res chain seq x y z
N MET A 1 2.77 -12.29 7.10
CA MET A 1 3.90 -11.87 6.25
C MET A 1 5.22 -12.06 7.00
N LYS A 2 6.28 -12.50 6.32
CA LYS A 2 7.65 -12.56 6.90
C LYS A 2 8.33 -11.20 6.82
N ALA A 3 9.30 -10.93 7.71
CA ALA A 3 9.99 -9.65 7.75
C ALA A 3 10.79 -9.38 6.46
N GLU A 4 11.47 -10.39 5.90
CA GLU A 4 12.26 -10.19 4.67
C GLU A 4 11.37 -9.82 3.48
N GLU A 5 10.20 -10.47 3.37
CA GLU A 5 9.23 -10.18 2.31
C GLU A 5 8.66 -8.77 2.42
N PHE A 6 8.35 -8.31 3.64
CA PHE A 6 7.93 -6.94 3.87
C PHE A 6 9.00 -5.93 3.43
N LEU A 7 10.25 -6.16 3.80
CA LEU A 7 11.37 -5.31 3.42
C LEU A 7 11.58 -5.31 1.91
N ASP A 8 11.39 -6.45 1.24
CA ASP A 8 11.50 -6.55 -0.22
C ASP A 8 10.46 -5.68 -0.92
N ILE A 9 9.21 -5.73 -0.45
CA ILE A 9 8.11 -4.89 -0.97
C ILE A 9 8.37 -3.40 -0.68
N ALA A 10 8.89 -3.08 0.50
CA ALA A 10 9.15 -1.71 0.90
C ALA A 10 10.32 -1.08 0.12
N ALA A 11 11.35 -1.87 -0.19
CA ALA A 11 12.55 -1.42 -0.87
C ALA A 11 12.39 -1.37 -2.40
N LYS A 12 11.57 -2.26 -2.98
CA LYS A 12 11.45 -2.40 -4.43
C LYS A 12 10.17 -1.76 -4.97
N GLN A 13 10.27 -1.12 -6.13
CA GLN A 13 9.11 -0.62 -6.89
C GLN A 13 8.39 -1.73 -7.68
N GLN A 14 8.20 -2.89 -7.06
CA GLN A 14 7.50 -4.02 -7.68
C GLN A 14 5.99 -3.95 -7.43
N ALA A 15 5.22 -4.68 -8.25
CA ALA A 15 3.79 -4.83 -8.05
C ALA A 15 3.52 -5.70 -6.83
N ILE A 16 2.60 -5.26 -5.98
CA ILE A 16 2.18 -5.99 -4.79
C ILE A 16 1.08 -6.95 -5.20
N THR A 17 1.35 -8.24 -5.12
CA THR A 17 0.37 -9.27 -5.51
C THR A 17 -0.86 -9.25 -4.60
N GLN A 18 -1.96 -9.84 -5.06
CA GLN A 18 -3.16 -9.99 -4.22
C GLN A 18 -2.87 -10.80 -2.94
N SER A 19 -2.04 -11.85 -3.02
CA SER A 19 -1.66 -12.63 -1.85
C SER A 19 -0.88 -11.78 -0.83
N GLN A 20 0.10 -11.00 -1.29
CA GLN A 20 0.83 -10.07 -0.43
C GLN A 20 -0.07 -8.98 0.16
N THR A 21 -1.02 -8.47 -0.62
CA THR A 21 -2.02 -7.49 -0.14
C THR A 21 -2.85 -8.08 0.99
N ASN A 22 -3.32 -9.33 0.86
CA ASN A 22 -4.06 -10.01 1.92
C ASN A 22 -3.20 -10.22 3.17
N GLN A 23 -1.95 -10.64 3.01
CA GLN A 23 -1.05 -10.79 4.15
C GLN A 23 -0.74 -9.46 4.86
N LEU A 24 -0.68 -8.35 4.11
CA LEU A 24 -0.52 -7.01 4.67
C LEU A 24 -1.78 -6.58 5.45
N ALA A 25 -2.97 -7.02 5.05
CA ALA A 25 -4.21 -6.81 5.80
C ALA A 25 -4.08 -7.36 7.23
N ASP A 26 -3.59 -8.60 7.38
CA ASP A 26 -3.36 -9.22 8.69
C ASP A 26 -2.35 -8.41 9.53
N VAL A 27 -1.30 -7.88 8.90
CA VAL A 27 -0.29 -7.06 9.58
C VAL A 27 -0.89 -5.75 10.09
N VAL A 28 -1.68 -5.04 9.27
CA VAL A 28 -2.28 -3.75 9.68
C VAL A 28 -3.43 -3.92 10.67
N GLU A 29 -4.07 -5.08 10.69
CA GLU A 29 -5.05 -5.43 11.72
C GLU A 29 -4.35 -5.70 13.06
N LYS A 30 -3.27 -6.49 13.04
CA LYS A 30 -2.50 -6.82 14.25
C LYS A 30 -1.71 -5.64 14.82
N TYR A 31 -1.23 -4.75 13.96
CA TYR A 31 -0.42 -3.58 14.35
C TYR A 31 -1.01 -2.29 13.77
N PRO A 32 -2.12 -1.75 14.34
CA PRO A 32 -2.87 -0.66 13.72
C PRO A 32 -2.09 0.64 13.50
N TYR A 33 -1.04 0.89 14.28
CA TYR A 33 -0.22 2.11 14.20
C TYR A 33 0.99 1.95 13.29
N PHE A 34 1.17 0.81 12.63
CA PHE A 34 2.28 0.60 11.71
C PHE A 34 2.01 1.30 10.36
N GLN A 35 2.28 2.61 10.32
CA GLN A 35 1.98 3.49 9.18
C GLN A 35 2.58 3.00 7.86
N ALA A 36 3.83 2.51 7.87
CA ALA A 36 4.47 1.98 6.67
C ALA A 36 3.70 0.79 6.08
N ALA A 37 3.30 -0.16 6.93
CA ALA A 37 2.48 -1.29 6.50
C ALA A 37 1.12 -0.85 5.95
N ARG A 38 0.48 0.16 6.57
CA ARG A 38 -0.77 0.75 6.05
C ARG A 38 -0.60 1.40 4.68
N ALA A 39 0.48 2.14 4.47
CA ALA A 39 0.76 2.78 3.18
C ALA A 39 0.98 1.74 2.08
N ILE A 40 1.75 0.69 2.37
CA ILE A 40 2.03 -0.41 1.42
C ILE A 40 0.75 -1.22 1.15
N HIS A 41 -0.04 -1.54 2.18
CA HIS A 41 -1.34 -2.21 2.01
C HIS A 41 -2.28 -1.40 1.11
N LEU A 42 -2.36 -0.09 1.36
CA LEU A 42 -3.16 0.83 0.55
C LEU A 42 -2.72 0.85 -0.92
N LYS A 43 -1.40 0.83 -1.18
CA LYS A 43 -0.85 0.71 -2.54
C LYS A 43 -1.23 -0.63 -3.18
N GLY A 44 -1.16 -1.73 -2.44
CA GLY A 44 -1.58 -3.05 -2.92
C GLY A 44 -3.06 -3.08 -3.30
N LEU A 45 -3.94 -2.50 -2.48
CA LEU A 45 -5.37 -2.38 -2.79
C LEU A 45 -5.62 -1.54 -4.05
N LYS A 46 -4.87 -0.45 -4.24
CA LYS A 46 -4.94 0.39 -5.44
C LYS A 46 -4.53 -0.39 -6.70
N GLN A 47 -3.39 -1.08 -6.65
CA GLN A 47 -2.84 -1.83 -7.78
C GLN A 47 -3.74 -3.01 -8.18
N ASN A 48 -4.36 -3.66 -7.21
CA ASN A 48 -5.27 -4.78 -7.43
C ASN A 48 -6.73 -4.34 -7.69
N HIS A 49 -6.98 -3.03 -7.89
CA HIS A 49 -8.31 -2.46 -8.13
C HIS A 49 -9.37 -2.93 -7.10
N HIS A 50 -8.94 -3.10 -5.85
CA HIS A 50 -9.78 -3.70 -4.82
C HIS A 50 -10.86 -2.72 -4.34
N PHE A 51 -12.11 -3.18 -4.24
CA PHE A 51 -13.28 -2.33 -3.92
C PHE A 51 -13.16 -1.62 -2.57
N SER A 52 -12.41 -2.20 -1.62
CA SER A 52 -12.20 -1.62 -0.28
C SER A 52 -11.18 -0.48 -0.23
N TYR A 53 -10.48 -0.17 -1.34
CA TYR A 53 -9.42 0.85 -1.37
C TYR A 53 -9.83 2.17 -0.70
N ASN A 54 -11.01 2.71 -1.05
CA ASN A 54 -11.47 3.99 -0.49
C ASN A 54 -11.79 3.92 1.00
N ALA A 55 -12.26 2.77 1.49
CA ALA A 55 -12.51 2.57 2.91
C ALA A 55 -11.20 2.52 3.69
N GLU A 56 -10.20 1.83 3.16
CA GLU A 56 -8.86 1.76 3.76
C GLU A 56 -8.12 3.10 3.68
N LEU A 57 -8.25 3.87 2.58
CA LEU A 57 -7.68 5.21 2.47
C LEU A 57 -8.12 6.12 3.62
N ARG A 58 -9.42 6.08 3.98
CA ARG A 58 -9.95 6.83 5.13
C ARG A 58 -9.33 6.40 6.45
N LYS A 59 -9.11 5.09 6.64
CA LYS A 59 -8.41 4.58 7.82
C LYS A 59 -6.95 5.05 7.83
N VAL A 60 -6.22 4.90 6.72
CA VAL A 60 -4.83 5.40 6.62
C VAL A 60 -4.77 6.88 6.97
N ALA A 61 -5.67 7.72 6.44
CA ALA A 61 -5.73 9.14 6.76
C ALA A 61 -6.02 9.47 8.24
N ALA A 62 -6.67 8.55 8.98
CA ALA A 62 -6.87 8.66 10.42
C ALA A 62 -5.64 8.22 11.23
N TYR A 63 -4.85 7.28 10.70
CA TYR A 63 -3.63 6.76 11.34
C TYR A 63 -2.36 7.51 10.92
N THR A 64 -2.39 8.33 9.88
CA THR A 64 -1.26 9.15 9.44
C THR A 64 -1.21 10.49 10.18
N THR A 65 -0.07 10.77 10.81
CA THR A 65 0.14 11.97 11.62
C THR A 65 0.12 13.27 10.79
N ASP A 66 0.69 13.25 9.57
CA ASP A 66 0.68 14.37 8.64
C ASP A 66 0.01 13.97 7.31
N ARG A 67 -1.20 14.49 7.07
CA ARG A 67 -1.98 14.17 5.87
C ARG A 67 -1.37 14.73 4.58
N ARG A 68 -0.45 15.69 4.65
CA ARG A 68 0.27 16.20 3.47
C ARG A 68 1.18 15.11 2.92
N ILE A 69 1.90 14.41 3.79
CA ILE A 69 2.75 13.28 3.39
C ILE A 69 1.90 12.16 2.76
N LEU A 70 0.72 11.86 3.32
CA LEU A 70 -0.19 10.90 2.70
C LEU A 70 -0.66 11.36 1.32
N PHE A 71 -1.03 12.64 1.21
CA PHE A 71 -1.47 13.23 -0.04
C PHE A 71 -0.38 13.17 -1.11
N ASP A 72 0.84 13.60 -0.79
CA ASP A 72 2.00 13.55 -1.68
C ASP A 72 2.28 12.10 -2.10
N TYR A 73 2.17 11.15 -1.17
CA TYR A 73 2.36 9.73 -1.46
C TYR A 73 1.31 9.19 -2.43
N ILE A 74 0.01 9.36 -2.18
CA ILE A 74 -1.04 8.77 -3.03
C ILE A 74 -1.23 9.48 -4.37
N THR A 75 -0.71 10.71 -4.49
CA THR A 75 -0.70 11.47 -5.75
C THR A 75 0.59 11.29 -6.56
N SER A 76 1.63 10.69 -5.96
CA SER A 76 2.90 10.41 -6.64
C SER A 76 2.74 9.51 -7.86
N ALA A 77 3.67 9.65 -8.82
CA ALA A 77 3.71 8.81 -10.02
C ALA A 77 3.96 7.34 -9.65
N GLU A 78 4.82 7.10 -8.68
CA GLU A 78 5.20 5.77 -8.18
C GLU A 78 4.03 5.03 -7.53
N PHE A 79 3.10 5.75 -6.92
CA PHE A 79 1.87 5.19 -6.37
C PHE A 79 0.85 4.88 -7.47
N ASN A 80 0.76 5.75 -8.47
CA ASN A 80 -0.18 5.61 -9.60
C ASN A 80 0.37 4.78 -10.77
N GLN A 81 1.58 4.22 -10.65
CA GLN A 81 2.22 3.42 -11.69
C GLN A 81 1.39 2.16 -11.99
N HIS A 82 0.56 2.25 -13.03
CA HIS A 82 -0.03 1.09 -13.68
C HIS A 82 0.97 0.58 -14.72
N ARG A 83 1.59 -0.58 -14.49
CA ARG A 83 2.44 -1.24 -15.49
C ARG A 83 1.61 -1.84 -16.63
N ILE A 84 0.91 -1.01 -17.38
CA ILE A 84 0.43 -1.37 -18.72
C ILE A 84 1.52 -1.05 -19.78
N SER A 85 2.47 -0.15 -19.49
CA SER A 85 3.55 0.20 -20.42
C SER A 85 4.88 -0.49 -20.08
N SER A 86 5.00 -1.76 -20.46
CA SER A 86 6.29 -2.33 -20.90
C SER A 86 6.08 -3.38 -22.01
N ILE A 87 4.94 -3.34 -22.68
CA ILE A 87 4.67 -4.11 -23.90
C ILE A 87 4.22 -3.09 -24.96
N ILE A 88 5.19 -2.35 -25.49
CA ILE A 88 5.21 -1.86 -26.86
C ILE A 88 6.62 -2.14 -27.36
#